data_AF-A0A316VMU0-F1
#
_entry.id   AF-A0A316VMU0-F1
#
_cell.length_a   1.000
_cell.length_b   1.000
_cell.length_c   1.000
_cell.angle_alpha   90.00
_cell.angle_beta   90.00
_cell.angle_gamma   90.00
#
_symmetry.space_group_name_H-M   'P 1'
#
loop_
_entity.id
_entity.type
_entity.pdbx_description
1 polymer ?
#
loop_
_entity_poly.entity_id
_entity_poly.type
_entity_poly.pdbx_seq_one_letter_code
_entity_poly.pdbx_strand_id
1 'polypeptide(L)'
;SLSLMAVPWMTGFYSKDLILEVAYGQYQFSGHVAYWLGTISACLTAFYSLRLISLTFMTYPNASKSVYLHTHDAPVIVMIPLVILSLFAIFFGFIAKDLFVGMGSDFSSSVLFTHPSRISLIEAEFGLPQIIKLLPAIGTFAGAGLALYLYHVQQVFTIQLTDSVFGRSLYKFFNGKYYIDVVYNHYIMYKGLNLGYTISKTLDRGIIELLGPQGLSTSFTSSSKSIAKYDTGNLTDYALYMGVALVSLTCLILTPLLLNINVYGVELLIVLSIGLVVVNTTKDYTSTQPQTLENSP
;
A
#
# COMPACT_ATOMS: atom_id res chain seq x y z
N SER A 1 17.34 -26.77 -8.43
CA SER A 1 17.69 -25.91 -9.57
C SER A 1 17.43 -26.61 -10.90
N LEU A 2 17.97 -27.81 -11.15
CA LEU A 2 17.77 -28.55 -12.41
C LEU A 2 16.31 -28.74 -12.81
N SER A 3 15.44 -29.13 -11.86
CA SER A 3 13.99 -29.23 -12.11
C SER A 3 13.40 -27.90 -12.57
N LEU A 4 13.75 -26.78 -11.92
CA LEU A 4 13.27 -25.44 -12.29
C LEU A 4 13.80 -24.96 -13.66
N MET A 5 14.99 -25.42 -14.04
CA MET A 5 15.60 -25.14 -15.34
C MET A 5 15.00 -25.98 -16.49
N ALA A 6 14.00 -26.82 -16.21
CA ALA A 6 13.38 -27.72 -17.18
C ALA A 6 14.40 -28.65 -17.88
N VAL A 7 15.37 -29.19 -17.12
CA VAL A 7 16.24 -30.24 -17.64
C VAL A 7 15.38 -31.46 -18.02
N PRO A 8 15.65 -32.13 -19.16
CA PRO A 8 14.89 -33.29 -19.58
C PRO A 8 14.74 -34.32 -18.45
N TRP A 9 13.60 -35.04 -18.46
CA TRP A 9 13.18 -36.02 -17.43
C TRP A 9 12.77 -35.46 -16.06
N MET A 10 13.07 -34.21 -15.72
CA MET A 10 12.64 -33.61 -14.46
C MET A 10 11.22 -33.04 -14.53
N THR A 11 10.61 -32.77 -13.38
CA THR A 11 9.24 -32.21 -13.32
C THR A 11 9.05 -30.94 -14.15
N GLY A 12 10.03 -30.05 -14.18
CA GLY A 12 9.91 -28.79 -14.91
C GLY A 12 9.91 -28.94 -16.42
N PHE A 13 10.47 -30.03 -16.97
CA PHE A 13 10.36 -30.31 -18.41
C PHE A 13 8.89 -30.57 -18.79
N TYR A 14 8.21 -31.44 -18.03
CA TYR A 14 6.81 -31.79 -18.28
C TYR A 14 5.84 -30.61 -18.11
N SER A 15 6.12 -29.67 -17.20
CA SER A 15 5.24 -28.53 -16.96
C SER A 15 5.57 -27.32 -17.83
N LYS A 16 6.85 -26.92 -17.90
CA LYS A 16 7.26 -25.66 -18.52
C LYS A 16 7.31 -25.75 -20.05
N ASP A 17 7.88 -26.83 -20.59
CA ASP A 17 8.06 -26.94 -22.05
C ASP A 17 6.69 -27.13 -22.72
N LEU A 18 5.78 -27.89 -22.10
CA LEU A 18 4.40 -28.00 -22.55
C LEU A 18 3.69 -26.64 -22.63
N ILE A 19 3.85 -25.76 -21.63
CA ILE A 19 3.21 -24.43 -21.66
C ILE A 19 3.72 -23.61 -22.86
N LEU A 20 5.01 -23.72 -23.19
CA LEU A 20 5.59 -23.05 -24.35
C LEU A 20 5.06 -23.66 -25.66
N GLU A 21 4.98 -24.98 -25.75
CA GLU A 21 4.41 -25.69 -26.90
C GLU A 21 2.95 -25.29 -27.12
N VAL A 22 2.12 -25.29 -26.06
CA VAL A 22 0.72 -24.85 -26.13
C VAL A 22 0.60 -23.38 -26.54
N ALA A 23 1.47 -22.51 -26.06
CA ALA A 23 1.48 -21.10 -26.47
C ALA A 23 1.74 -20.94 -27.97
N TYR A 24 2.65 -21.73 -28.55
CA TYR A 24 2.91 -21.70 -29.99
C TYR A 24 1.79 -22.39 -30.80
N GLY A 25 1.22 -23.47 -30.28
CA GLY A 25 0.14 -24.24 -30.92
C GLY A 25 -1.20 -23.50 -31.05
N GLN A 26 -1.34 -22.30 -30.46
CA GLN A 26 -2.52 -21.44 -30.65
C GLN A 26 -2.57 -20.76 -32.02
N TYR A 27 -1.46 -20.73 -32.78
CA TYR A 27 -1.33 -20.03 -34.07
C TYR A 27 -1.78 -18.55 -34.05
N GLN A 28 -1.72 -17.93 -32.87
CA GLN A 28 -2.00 -16.52 -32.68
C GLN A 28 -0.69 -15.75 -32.57
N PHE A 29 -0.68 -14.51 -33.05
CA PHE A 29 0.48 -13.62 -32.90
C PHE A 29 0.89 -13.46 -31.43
N SER A 30 -0.08 -13.29 -30.53
CA SER A 30 0.15 -13.24 -29.08
C SER A 30 0.84 -14.52 -28.56
N GLY A 31 0.43 -15.68 -29.05
CA GLY A 31 1.00 -16.98 -28.67
C GLY A 31 2.46 -17.13 -29.11
N HIS A 32 2.78 -16.74 -30.35
CA HIS A 32 4.17 -16.76 -30.85
C HIS A 32 5.07 -15.81 -30.06
N VAL A 33 4.60 -14.60 -29.71
CA VAL A 33 5.36 -13.66 -28.88
C VAL A 33 5.60 -14.25 -27.48
N ALA A 34 4.58 -14.86 -26.87
CA ALA A 34 4.71 -15.53 -25.57
C ALA A 34 5.73 -16.68 -25.61
N TYR A 35 5.74 -17.47 -26.69
CA TYR A 35 6.71 -18.54 -26.89
C TYR A 35 8.16 -18.02 -26.96
N TRP A 36 8.43 -16.98 -27.76
CA TRP A 36 9.79 -16.43 -27.88
C TRP A 36 10.27 -15.78 -26.57
N LEU A 37 9.43 -14.98 -25.93
CA LEU A 37 9.75 -14.40 -24.62
C LEU A 37 9.94 -15.47 -23.55
N GLY A 38 9.11 -16.52 -23.57
CA GLY A 38 9.21 -17.67 -22.68
C GLY A 38 10.50 -18.47 -22.89
N THR A 39 10.93 -18.65 -24.14
CA THR A 39 12.20 -19.32 -24.48
C THR A 39 13.41 -18.52 -24.00
N ILE A 40 13.41 -17.20 -24.22
CA ILE A 40 14.46 -16.31 -23.68
C ILE A 40 14.48 -16.35 -22.15
N SER A 41 13.30 -16.30 -21.52
CA SER A 41 13.16 -16.43 -20.08
C SER A 41 13.68 -17.77 -19.56
N ALA A 42 13.44 -18.88 -20.27
CA ALA A 42 13.97 -20.20 -19.93
C ALA A 42 15.50 -20.25 -19.98
N CYS A 43 16.11 -19.66 -21.01
CA CYS A 43 17.56 -19.51 -21.12
C CYS A 43 18.15 -18.68 -19.97
N LEU A 44 17.56 -17.51 -19.67
CA LEU A 44 17.99 -16.67 -18.54
C LEU A 44 17.81 -17.40 -17.19
N THR A 45 16.77 -18.22 -17.07
CA THR A 45 16.50 -19.03 -15.89
C THR A 45 17.62 -20.03 -15.61
N ALA A 46 18.04 -20.73 -16.66
CA ALA A 46 19.18 -21.63 -16.60
C ALA A 46 20.46 -20.88 -16.23
N PHE A 47 20.69 -19.73 -16.87
CA PHE A 47 21.87 -18.90 -16.63
C PHE A 47 21.97 -18.44 -15.16
N TYR A 48 20.92 -17.83 -14.59
CA TYR A 48 21.02 -17.33 -13.22
C TYR A 48 21.10 -18.46 -12.18
N SER A 49 20.44 -19.60 -12.44
CA SER A 49 20.42 -20.74 -11.52
C SER A 49 21.79 -21.40 -11.42
N LEU A 50 22.46 -21.63 -12.56
CA LEU A 50 23.81 -22.19 -12.57
C LEU A 50 24.88 -21.18 -12.15
N ARG A 51 24.69 -19.88 -12.42
CA ARG A 51 25.52 -18.84 -11.81
C ARG A 51 25.50 -18.94 -10.29
N LEU A 52 24.32 -19.13 -9.69
CA LEU A 52 24.21 -19.25 -8.24
C LEU A 52 24.98 -20.47 -7.73
N ILE A 53 24.74 -21.64 -8.32
CA ILE A 53 25.40 -22.90 -7.92
C ILE A 53 26.92 -22.83 -8.08
N SER A 54 27.39 -22.28 -9.21
CA SER A 54 28.83 -22.15 -9.48
C SER A 54 29.51 -21.24 -8.46
N LEU A 55 28.90 -20.09 -8.14
CA LEU A 55 29.45 -19.16 -7.15
C LEU A 55 29.39 -19.70 -5.72
N THR A 56 28.40 -20.51 -5.36
CA THR A 56 28.28 -21.05 -3.99
C THR A 56 29.12 -22.30 -3.74
N PHE A 57 29.21 -23.21 -4.72
CA PHE A 57 29.81 -24.54 -4.51
C PHE A 57 31.08 -24.81 -5.32
N MET A 58 31.22 -24.23 -6.52
CA MET A 58 32.31 -24.58 -7.44
C MET A 58 33.45 -23.56 -7.47
N THR A 59 33.22 -22.34 -6.98
CA THR A 59 34.19 -21.24 -7.01
C THR A 59 35.05 -21.24 -5.74
N TYR A 60 36.19 -20.57 -5.81
CA TYR A 60 37.07 -20.39 -4.65
C TYR A 60 36.34 -19.72 -3.47
N PRO A 61 36.63 -20.15 -2.24
CA PRO A 61 36.00 -19.64 -1.04
C PRO A 61 36.31 -18.16 -0.83
N ASN A 62 35.26 -17.33 -0.73
CA ASN A 62 35.39 -15.90 -0.45
C ASN A 62 35.45 -15.59 1.07
N ALA A 63 35.00 -16.50 1.93
CA ALA A 63 34.97 -16.28 3.38
C ALA A 63 36.30 -16.64 4.07
N SER A 64 36.48 -16.20 5.31
CA SER A 64 37.68 -16.51 6.10
C SER A 64 37.75 -18.00 6.46
N LYS A 65 38.98 -18.52 6.63
CA LYS A 65 39.23 -19.94 6.95
C LYS A 65 38.48 -20.42 8.20
N SER A 66 38.30 -19.56 9.20
CA SER A 66 37.62 -19.93 10.46
C SER A 66 36.15 -20.28 10.25
N VAL A 67 35.46 -19.65 9.31
CA VAL A 67 34.04 -19.93 9.02
C VAL A 67 33.88 -21.33 8.42
N TYR A 68 34.74 -21.70 7.48
CA TYR A 68 34.71 -23.02 6.84
C TYR A 68 34.99 -24.16 7.82
N LEU A 69 35.88 -23.94 8.81
CA LEU A 69 36.20 -24.96 9.82
C LEU A 69 35.01 -25.29 10.74
N HIS A 70 34.08 -24.37 10.93
CA HIS A 70 32.87 -24.57 11.76
C HIS A 70 31.61 -24.89 10.94
N THR A 71 31.74 -24.99 9.61
CA THR A 71 30.62 -25.31 8.73
C THR A 71 30.33 -26.81 8.82
N HIS A 72 29.10 -27.15 9.16
CA HIS A 72 28.62 -28.53 9.26
C HIS A 72 27.37 -28.71 8.39
N ASP A 73 27.09 -29.95 8.02
CA ASP A 73 25.89 -30.30 7.25
C ASP A 73 24.61 -30.00 8.03
N ALA A 74 23.52 -29.80 7.29
CA ALA A 74 22.22 -29.54 7.87
C ALA A 74 21.79 -30.70 8.79
N PRO A 75 21.17 -30.41 9.95
CA PRO A 75 20.67 -31.46 10.84
C PRO A 75 19.64 -32.33 10.10
N VAL A 76 19.59 -33.62 10.46
CA VAL A 76 18.76 -34.64 9.79
C VAL A 76 17.28 -34.21 9.69
N ILE A 77 16.78 -33.46 10.68
CA ILE A 77 15.39 -32.97 10.69
C ILE A 77 15.06 -32.02 9.52
N VAL A 78 16.04 -31.28 9.02
CA VAL A 78 15.91 -30.42 7.83
C VAL A 78 16.19 -31.23 6.56
N MET A 79 17.10 -32.19 6.64
CA MET A 79 17.46 -33.04 5.49
C MET A 79 16.28 -33.90 5.03
N ILE A 80 15.50 -34.48 5.95
CA ILE A 80 14.38 -35.37 5.60
C ILE A 80 13.35 -34.68 4.68
N PRO A 81 12.78 -33.50 5.03
CA PRO A 81 11.89 -32.77 4.13
C PRO A 81 12.53 -32.44 2.78
N LEU A 82 13.80 -32.01 2.76
CA LEU A 82 14.50 -31.64 1.52
C LEU A 82 14.69 -32.84 0.59
N VAL A 83 15.03 -34.02 1.13
CA VAL A 83 15.18 -35.25 0.35
C VAL A 83 13.83 -35.68 -0.23
N ILE A 84 12.76 -35.68 0.57
CA ILE A 84 11.41 -36.00 0.09
C ILE A 84 10.98 -35.05 -1.04
N LEU A 85 11.22 -33.74 -0.87
CA LEU A 85 10.91 -32.75 -1.90
C LEU A 85 11.74 -32.96 -3.17
N SER A 86 13.01 -33.36 -3.04
CA SER A 86 13.87 -33.66 -4.18
C SER A 86 13.39 -34.89 -4.97
N LEU A 87 12.89 -35.92 -4.28
CA LEU A 87 12.30 -37.09 -4.92
C LEU A 87 11.04 -36.71 -5.70
N PHE A 88 10.16 -35.88 -5.12
CA PHE A 88 9.01 -35.36 -5.86
C PHE A 88 9.43 -34.51 -7.06
N ALA A 89 10.48 -33.68 -6.94
CA ALA A 89 10.99 -32.88 -8.05
C ALA A 89 11.53 -33.72 -9.23
N ILE A 90 11.90 -34.98 -8.99
CA ILE A 90 12.37 -35.91 -10.03
C ILE A 90 11.19 -36.70 -10.61
N PHE A 91 10.41 -37.38 -9.76
CA PHE A 91 9.45 -38.39 -10.22
C PHE A 91 8.04 -37.87 -10.45
N PHE A 92 7.61 -36.83 -9.73
CA PHE A 92 6.21 -36.40 -9.74
C PHE A 92 5.74 -36.01 -11.14
N GLY A 93 6.59 -35.37 -11.94
CA GLY A 93 6.22 -34.90 -13.28
C GLY A 93 5.97 -36.04 -14.24
N PHE A 94 6.79 -37.10 -14.18
CA PHE A 94 6.60 -38.29 -15.00
C PHE A 94 5.30 -39.03 -14.65
N ILE A 95 4.96 -39.12 -13.35
CA ILE A 95 3.75 -39.78 -12.88
C ILE A 95 2.51 -38.95 -13.20
N ALA A 96 2.58 -37.64 -12.95
CA ALA A 96 1.43 -36.74 -13.04
C ALA A 96 1.15 -36.26 -14.48
N LYS A 97 2.09 -36.38 -15.43
CA LYS A 97 1.88 -35.89 -16.80
C LYS A 97 0.62 -36.48 -17.45
N ASP A 98 0.36 -37.77 -17.25
CA ASP A 98 -0.77 -38.44 -17.91
C ASP A 98 -2.11 -37.99 -17.29
N LEU A 99 -2.10 -37.76 -15.97
CA LEU A 99 -3.26 -37.29 -15.23
C LEU A 99 -3.66 -35.85 -15.61
N PHE A 100 -2.69 -34.95 -15.81
CA PHE A 100 -2.95 -33.53 -16.05
C PHE A 100 -2.95 -33.11 -17.53
N VAL A 101 -2.11 -33.77 -18.34
CA VAL A 101 -1.81 -33.38 -19.73
C VAL A 101 -2.23 -34.46 -20.71
N GLY A 102 -2.47 -35.69 -20.24
CA GLY A 102 -2.89 -36.80 -21.09
C GLY A 102 -4.13 -36.44 -21.90
N MET A 103 -4.12 -36.83 -23.18
CA MET A 103 -5.24 -36.58 -24.09
C MET A 103 -6.50 -37.26 -23.56
N GLY A 104 -7.56 -36.48 -23.34
CA GLY A 104 -8.82 -37.00 -22.82
C GLY A 104 -8.80 -37.30 -21.31
N SER A 105 -7.85 -36.74 -20.56
CA SER A 105 -7.88 -36.81 -19.09
C SER A 105 -9.02 -35.94 -18.53
N ASP A 106 -9.98 -36.58 -17.86
CA ASP A 106 -11.11 -35.89 -17.21
C ASP A 106 -10.77 -35.31 -15.83
N PHE A 107 -9.52 -35.44 -15.38
CA PHE A 107 -9.13 -35.07 -14.02
C PHE A 107 -9.46 -33.61 -13.67
N SER A 108 -9.33 -32.69 -14.64
CA SER A 108 -9.60 -31.26 -14.47
C SER A 108 -10.76 -30.74 -15.34
N SER A 109 -11.45 -31.60 -16.10
CA SER A 109 -12.49 -31.18 -17.05
C SER A 109 -13.76 -30.64 -16.35
N SER A 110 -14.00 -31.04 -15.10
CA SER A 110 -15.13 -30.54 -14.29
C SER A 110 -14.93 -29.12 -13.74
N VAL A 111 -13.69 -28.62 -13.69
CA VAL A 111 -13.34 -27.31 -13.09
C VAL A 111 -12.99 -26.27 -14.17
N LEU A 112 -12.42 -26.70 -15.29
CA LEU A 112 -11.95 -25.81 -16.35
C LEU A 112 -12.87 -25.88 -17.57
N PHE A 113 -13.59 -24.78 -17.85
CA PHE A 113 -14.32 -24.64 -19.10
C PHE A 113 -13.38 -24.22 -20.22
N THR A 114 -13.12 -25.12 -21.17
CA THR A 114 -12.36 -24.83 -22.40
C THR A 114 -13.29 -24.81 -23.60
N HIS A 115 -13.40 -23.66 -24.29
CA HIS A 115 -14.20 -23.56 -25.50
C HIS A 115 -13.61 -24.45 -26.61
N PRO A 116 -14.42 -25.21 -27.39
CA PRO A 116 -13.92 -26.13 -28.42
C PRO A 116 -12.99 -25.48 -29.46
N SER A 117 -13.23 -24.21 -29.81
CA SER A 117 -12.37 -23.45 -30.74
C SER A 117 -11.01 -23.00 -30.17
N ARG A 118 -10.71 -23.30 -28.90
CA ARG A 118 -9.47 -22.88 -28.20
C ARG A 118 -8.66 -24.08 -27.70
N ILE A 119 -9.03 -25.30 -28.09
CA ILE A 119 -8.28 -26.51 -27.76
C ILE A 119 -7.01 -26.52 -28.62
N SER A 120 -5.88 -26.18 -28.00
CA SER A 120 -4.55 -26.10 -28.64
C SER A 120 -3.61 -27.23 -28.21
N LEU A 121 -4.06 -28.12 -27.31
CA LEU A 121 -3.24 -29.22 -26.78
C LEU A 121 -2.87 -30.26 -27.85
N ILE A 122 -3.84 -30.67 -28.67
CA ILE A 122 -3.63 -31.66 -29.75
C ILE A 122 -2.65 -31.11 -30.79
N GLU A 123 -2.81 -29.83 -31.12
CA GLU A 123 -1.96 -29.13 -32.07
C GLU A 123 -0.54 -28.94 -31.53
N ALA A 124 -0.40 -28.66 -30.23
CA ALA A 124 0.91 -28.58 -29.58
C ALA A 124 1.65 -29.93 -29.63
N GLU A 125 0.94 -31.05 -29.41
CA GLU A 125 1.54 -32.38 -29.39
C GLU A 125 1.86 -32.92 -30.79
N PHE A 126 1.03 -32.68 -31.81
CA PHE A 126 1.22 -33.28 -33.14
C PHE A 126 1.53 -32.28 -34.26
N GLY A 127 1.12 -31.02 -34.14
CA GLY A 127 1.27 -30.00 -35.19
C GLY A 127 2.62 -29.29 -35.20
N LEU A 128 3.33 -29.25 -34.06
CA LEU A 128 4.57 -28.49 -33.94
C LEU A 128 5.79 -29.20 -34.53
N PRO A 129 6.60 -28.51 -35.34
CA PRO A 129 7.92 -28.97 -35.76
C PRO A 129 8.82 -29.32 -34.58
N GLN A 130 9.57 -30.41 -34.70
CA GLN A 130 10.48 -30.90 -33.65
C GLN A 130 11.50 -29.85 -33.19
N ILE A 131 11.95 -28.97 -34.10
CA ILE A 131 12.91 -27.91 -33.77
C ILE A 131 12.35 -26.91 -32.76
N ILE A 132 11.05 -26.61 -32.84
CA ILE A 132 10.39 -25.66 -31.94
C ILE A 132 10.24 -26.31 -30.55
N LYS A 133 9.87 -27.59 -30.49
CA LYS A 133 9.80 -28.32 -29.21
C LYS A 133 11.14 -28.39 -28.50
N LEU A 134 12.22 -28.60 -29.24
CA LEU A 134 13.56 -28.77 -28.67
C LEU A 134 14.27 -27.44 -28.36
N LEU A 135 13.81 -26.31 -28.93
CA LEU A 135 14.47 -25.01 -28.81
C LEU A 135 14.59 -24.53 -27.35
N PRO A 136 13.55 -24.61 -26.49
CA PRO A 136 13.68 -24.23 -25.09
C PRO A 136 14.71 -25.09 -24.35
N ALA A 137 14.73 -26.40 -24.58
CA ALA A 137 15.71 -27.31 -23.99
C ALA A 137 17.14 -27.00 -24.46
N ILE A 138 17.35 -26.72 -25.76
CA ILE A 138 18.66 -26.26 -26.25
C ILE A 138 19.04 -24.93 -25.59
N GLY A 139 18.09 -24.01 -25.44
CA GLY A 139 18.28 -22.73 -24.78
C GLY A 139 18.68 -22.87 -23.31
N THR A 140 18.12 -23.84 -22.57
CA THR A 140 18.49 -24.08 -21.17
C THR A 140 19.90 -24.64 -21.07
N PHE A 141 20.30 -25.59 -21.92
CA PHE A 141 21.68 -26.09 -21.97
C PHE A 141 22.68 -25.02 -22.43
N ALA A 142 22.31 -24.18 -23.39
CA ALA A 142 23.14 -23.07 -23.85
C ALA A 142 23.33 -22.02 -22.75
N GLY A 143 22.25 -21.58 -22.09
CA GLY A 143 22.32 -20.63 -20.97
C GLY A 143 23.10 -21.18 -19.78
N ALA A 144 22.93 -22.47 -19.50
CA ALA A 144 23.69 -23.21 -18.50
C ALA A 144 25.20 -23.23 -18.79
N GLY A 145 25.58 -23.66 -20.00
CA GLY A 145 26.97 -23.71 -20.45
C GLY A 145 27.61 -22.33 -20.50
N LEU A 146 26.87 -21.32 -20.97
CA LEU A 146 27.32 -19.93 -21.04
C LEU A 146 27.59 -19.36 -19.64
N ALA A 147 26.75 -19.68 -18.63
CA ALA A 147 27.02 -19.30 -17.24
C ALA A 147 28.32 -19.91 -16.74
N LEU A 148 28.50 -21.23 -16.87
CA LEU A 148 29.73 -21.89 -16.40
C LEU A 148 30.97 -21.36 -17.13
N TYR A 149 30.88 -21.14 -18.44
CA TYR A 149 31.97 -20.60 -19.25
C TYR A 149 32.38 -19.19 -18.80
N LEU A 150 31.42 -18.27 -18.64
CA LEU A 150 31.72 -16.89 -18.23
C LEU A 150 32.29 -16.81 -16.80
N TYR A 151 31.77 -17.60 -15.87
CA TYR A 151 32.15 -17.49 -14.45
C TYR A 151 33.37 -18.35 -14.06
N HIS A 152 33.73 -19.40 -14.81
CA HIS A 152 34.94 -20.20 -14.51
C HIS A 152 36.10 -19.96 -15.48
N VAL A 153 35.82 -19.76 -16.79
CA VAL A 153 36.87 -19.62 -17.80
C VAL A 153 37.18 -18.15 -18.10
N GLN A 154 36.14 -17.32 -18.28
CA GLN A 154 36.27 -15.93 -18.73
C GLN A 154 35.82 -14.90 -17.68
N GLN A 155 36.35 -15.03 -16.45
CA GLN A 155 36.03 -14.13 -15.34
C GLN A 155 36.40 -12.67 -15.64
N VAL A 156 37.58 -12.45 -16.23
CA VAL A 156 38.10 -11.11 -16.55
C VAL A 156 37.19 -10.37 -17.53
N PHE A 157 36.67 -11.06 -18.54
CA PHE A 157 35.73 -10.49 -19.50
C PHE A 157 34.44 -10.00 -18.82
N THR A 158 33.89 -10.78 -17.89
CA THR A 158 32.67 -10.41 -17.16
C THR A 158 32.86 -9.15 -16.30
N ILE A 159 34.04 -9.00 -15.70
CA ILE A 159 34.41 -7.80 -14.91
C ILE A 159 34.54 -6.59 -15.84
N GLN A 160 35.28 -6.72 -16.94
CA GLN A 160 35.45 -5.65 -17.93
C GLN A 160 34.12 -5.19 -18.54
N LEU A 161 33.21 -6.13 -18.82
CA LEU A 161 31.86 -5.81 -19.31
C LEU A 161 31.11 -4.92 -18.31
N THR A 162 31.23 -5.23 -17.01
CA THR A 162 30.57 -4.47 -15.94
C THR A 162 31.22 -3.10 -15.69
N ASP A 163 32.51 -2.97 -15.94
CA ASP A 163 33.23 -1.70 -15.78
C ASP A 163 33.03 -0.72 -16.94
N SER A 164 32.61 -1.21 -18.11
CA SER A 164 32.21 -0.34 -19.22
C SER A 164 31.07 0.60 -18.83
N VAL A 165 31.02 1.81 -19.40
CA VAL A 165 29.99 2.82 -19.08
C VAL A 165 28.59 2.27 -19.31
N PHE A 166 28.39 1.57 -20.44
CA PHE A 166 27.11 0.97 -20.79
C PHE A 166 26.75 -0.21 -19.88
N GLY A 167 27.70 -1.14 -19.66
CA GLY A 167 27.47 -2.30 -18.79
C GLY A 167 27.22 -1.91 -17.34
N ARG A 168 27.92 -0.89 -16.82
CA ARG A 168 27.67 -0.33 -15.49
C ARG A 168 26.28 0.26 -15.36
N SER A 169 25.78 0.94 -16.40
CA SER A 169 24.42 1.49 -16.41
C SER A 169 23.36 0.38 -16.36
N LEU A 170 23.49 -0.63 -17.23
CA LEU A 170 22.60 -1.80 -17.23
C LEU A 170 22.66 -2.56 -15.91
N TYR A 171 23.86 -2.80 -15.39
CA TYR A 171 24.06 -3.49 -14.12
C TYR A 171 23.38 -2.74 -12.96
N LYS A 172 23.56 -1.42 -12.87
CA LYS A 172 22.87 -0.59 -11.86
C LYS A 172 21.35 -0.67 -11.99
N PHE A 173 20.82 -0.64 -13.21
CA PHE A 173 19.39 -0.72 -13.47
C PHE A 173 18.77 -2.06 -13.01
N PHE A 174 19.36 -3.19 -13.42
CA PHE A 174 18.86 -4.51 -13.02
C PHE A 174 19.12 -4.81 -11.54
N ASN A 175 20.28 -4.43 -11.00
CA ASN A 175 20.60 -4.60 -9.58
C ASN A 175 19.69 -3.73 -8.69
N GLY A 176 19.28 -2.56 -9.17
CA GLY A 176 18.30 -1.68 -8.53
C GLY A 176 16.85 -2.17 -8.63
N LYS A 177 16.60 -3.43 -9.04
CA LYS A 177 15.25 -4.00 -9.22
C LYS A 177 14.36 -3.13 -10.10
N TYR A 178 14.89 -2.66 -11.24
CA TYR A 178 14.20 -1.76 -12.17
C TYR A 178 13.79 -0.41 -11.54
N TYR A 179 14.38 -0.05 -10.39
CA TYR A 179 14.01 1.11 -9.58
C TYR A 179 12.53 1.18 -9.17
N ILE A 180 11.79 0.07 -9.28
CA ILE A 180 10.36 0.00 -8.92
C ILE A 180 10.18 0.38 -7.45
N ASP A 181 11.07 -0.08 -6.58
CA ASP A 181 11.02 0.23 -5.14
C ASP A 181 11.22 1.73 -4.88
N VAL A 182 12.11 2.38 -5.61
CA VAL A 182 12.37 3.82 -5.47
C VAL A 182 11.16 4.62 -5.95
N VAL A 183 10.59 4.24 -7.09
CA VAL A 183 9.37 4.85 -7.63
C VAL A 183 8.20 4.66 -6.65
N TYR A 184 8.00 3.44 -6.15
CA TYR A 184 6.94 3.13 -5.20
C TYR A 184 7.09 3.93 -3.91
N ASN A 185 8.28 3.95 -3.31
CA ASN A 185 8.52 4.66 -2.06
C ASN A 185 8.38 6.18 -2.22
N HIS A 186 8.91 6.73 -3.32
CA HIS A 186 8.89 8.17 -3.54
C HIS A 186 7.51 8.69 -3.95
N TYR A 187 6.83 8.00 -4.89
CA TYR A 187 5.58 8.51 -5.43
C TYR A 187 4.35 8.04 -4.66
N ILE A 188 4.35 6.83 -4.11
CA ILE A 188 3.18 6.26 -3.43
C ILE A 188 3.33 6.42 -1.92
N MET A 189 4.40 5.88 -1.32
CA MET A 189 4.55 5.90 0.14
C MET A 189 4.74 7.31 0.70
N TYR A 190 5.69 8.10 0.17
CA TYR A 190 5.93 9.44 0.69
C TYR A 190 4.71 10.37 0.53
N LYS A 191 4.01 10.31 -0.61
CA LYS A 191 2.78 11.08 -0.80
C LYS A 191 1.68 10.62 0.16
N GLY A 192 1.53 9.32 0.37
CA GLY A 192 0.58 8.76 1.35
C GLY A 192 0.89 9.21 2.77
N LEU A 193 2.16 9.20 3.17
CA LEU A 193 2.62 9.67 4.49
C LEU A 193 2.39 11.18 4.66
N ASN A 194 2.71 11.99 3.65
CA ASN A 194 2.47 13.43 3.72
C ASN A 194 0.97 13.75 3.80
N LEU A 195 0.13 13.05 3.02
CA LEU A 195 -1.32 13.16 3.11
C LEU A 195 -1.80 12.81 4.53
N GLY A 196 -1.37 11.66 5.07
CA GLY A 196 -1.70 11.26 6.44
C GLY A 196 -1.26 12.28 7.50
N TYR A 197 -0.05 12.83 7.36
CA TYR A 197 0.45 13.89 8.24
C TYR A 197 -0.41 15.16 8.16
N THR A 198 -0.77 15.60 6.95
CA THR A 198 -1.63 16.78 6.77
C THR A 198 -3.00 16.56 7.39
N ILE A 199 -3.65 15.42 7.14
CA ILE A 199 -4.96 15.09 7.70
C ILE A 199 -4.90 15.08 9.23
N SER A 200 -3.93 14.39 9.83
CA SER A 200 -3.87 14.31 11.29
C SER A 200 -3.57 15.67 11.94
N LYS A 201 -2.72 16.49 11.31
CA LYS A 201 -2.40 17.82 11.84
C LYS A 201 -3.54 18.81 11.69
N THR A 202 -4.19 18.87 10.52
CA THR A 202 -5.21 19.88 10.24
C THR A 202 -6.59 19.46 10.73
N LEU A 203 -6.94 18.19 10.58
CA LEU A 203 -8.25 17.67 10.93
C LEU A 203 -8.28 17.27 12.40
N ASP A 204 -7.47 16.29 12.82
CA ASP A 204 -7.57 15.74 14.18
C ASP A 204 -7.10 16.74 15.25
N ARG A 205 -5.89 17.27 15.10
CA ARG A 205 -5.30 18.22 16.07
C ARG A 205 -5.67 19.68 15.81
N GLY A 206 -6.30 19.96 14.68
CA GLY A 206 -6.69 21.32 14.30
C GLY A 206 -8.18 21.52 14.51
N ILE A 207 -8.96 21.12 13.52
CA ILE A 207 -10.40 21.37 13.45
C ILE A 207 -11.15 20.70 14.60
N ILE A 208 -10.86 19.43 14.90
CA ILE A 208 -11.57 18.69 15.95
C ILE A 208 -11.24 19.26 17.34
N GLU A 209 -9.99 19.60 17.61
CA GLU A 209 -9.60 20.18 18.90
C GLU A 209 -10.18 21.59 19.09
N LEU A 210 -10.17 22.40 18.03
CA LEU A 210 -10.75 23.74 18.04
C LEU A 210 -12.28 23.69 18.20
N LEU A 211 -13.00 22.81 17.51
CA LEU A 211 -14.46 22.73 17.63
C LEU A 211 -14.91 21.97 18.88
N GLY A 212 -14.09 21.06 19.37
CA GLY A 212 -14.39 20.22 20.52
C GLY A 212 -13.94 20.87 21.83
N PRO A 213 -13.02 20.24 22.59
CA PRO A 213 -12.75 20.65 23.97
C PRO A 213 -12.21 22.08 24.10
N GLN A 214 -11.24 22.46 23.25
CA GLN A 214 -10.53 23.71 23.44
C GLN A 214 -11.41 24.90 23.08
N GLY A 215 -12.09 24.89 21.93
CA GLY A 215 -13.01 25.97 21.57
C GLY A 215 -14.19 26.10 22.53
N LEU A 216 -14.82 24.99 22.92
CA LEU A 216 -15.91 25.03 23.90
C LEU A 216 -15.44 25.62 25.23
N SER A 217 -14.26 25.22 25.73
CA SER A 217 -13.73 25.76 26.98
C SER A 217 -13.44 27.27 26.88
N THR A 218 -12.85 27.74 25.78
CA THR A 218 -12.58 29.17 25.58
C THR A 218 -13.86 29.98 25.41
N SER A 219 -14.86 29.42 24.73
CA SER A 219 -16.16 30.05 24.55
C SER A 219 -16.89 30.20 25.89
N PHE A 220 -16.95 29.13 26.70
CA PHE A 220 -17.58 29.19 28.01
C PHE A 220 -16.85 30.11 28.98
N THR A 221 -15.51 30.08 29.01
CA THR A 221 -14.74 30.98 29.88
C THR A 221 -14.87 32.44 29.45
N SER A 222 -14.89 32.75 28.16
CA SER A 222 -15.11 34.11 27.65
C SER A 222 -16.54 34.60 27.93
N SER A 223 -17.54 33.72 27.80
CA SER A 223 -18.93 34.01 28.13
C SER A 223 -19.10 34.24 29.63
N SER A 224 -18.48 33.40 30.48
CA SER A 224 -18.47 33.56 31.93
C SER A 224 -17.81 34.88 32.35
N LYS A 225 -16.65 35.23 31.77
CA LYS A 225 -16.01 36.53 32.02
C LYS A 225 -16.90 37.71 31.61
N SER A 226 -17.68 37.56 30.53
CA SER A 226 -18.63 38.59 30.11
C SER A 226 -19.82 38.71 31.06
N ILE A 227 -20.34 37.58 31.57
CA ILE A 227 -21.42 37.55 32.56
C ILE A 227 -20.96 38.12 33.90
N ALA A 228 -19.74 37.76 34.35
CA ALA A 228 -19.18 38.23 35.61
C ALA A 228 -19.01 39.76 35.66
N LYS A 229 -18.85 40.43 34.51
CA LYS A 229 -18.78 41.90 34.45
C LYS A 229 -20.08 42.60 34.83
N TYR A 230 -21.23 41.91 34.81
CA TYR A 230 -22.49 42.49 35.27
C TYR A 230 -22.57 42.61 36.81
N ASP A 231 -21.65 41.97 37.52
CA ASP A 231 -21.52 42.10 38.97
C ASP A 231 -20.64 43.33 39.30
N THR A 232 -21.24 44.52 39.37
CA THR A 232 -20.52 45.80 39.53
C THR A 232 -20.15 46.13 40.98
N GLY A 233 -20.70 45.39 41.96
CA GLY A 233 -20.50 45.64 43.39
C GLY A 233 -21.25 46.87 43.93
N ASN A 234 -22.00 47.58 43.07
CA ASN A 234 -22.72 48.80 43.43
C ASN A 234 -24.21 48.50 43.70
N LEU A 235 -24.67 48.84 44.92
CA LEU A 235 -26.03 48.57 45.37
C LEU A 235 -27.11 49.25 44.51
N THR A 236 -26.80 50.41 43.91
CA THR A 236 -27.77 51.13 43.06
C THR A 236 -28.06 50.38 41.76
N ASP A 237 -27.05 49.73 41.18
CA ASP A 237 -27.18 49.01 39.92
C ASP A 237 -28.01 47.73 40.12
N TYR A 238 -27.83 47.04 41.25
CA TYR A 238 -28.67 45.89 41.61
C TYR A 238 -30.13 46.28 41.85
N ALA A 239 -30.39 47.43 42.50
CA ALA A 239 -31.75 47.90 42.70
C ALA A 239 -32.45 48.19 41.36
N LEU A 240 -31.72 48.76 40.39
CA LEU A 240 -32.21 48.96 39.03
C LEU A 240 -32.51 47.62 38.33
N TYR A 241 -31.58 46.66 38.38
CA TYR A 241 -31.78 45.33 37.79
C TYR A 241 -32.99 44.60 38.38
N MET A 242 -33.19 44.66 39.70
CA MET A 242 -34.35 44.08 40.37
C MET A 242 -35.66 44.78 39.96
N GLY A 243 -35.66 46.10 39.82
CA GLY A 243 -36.80 46.87 39.33
C GLY A 243 -37.20 46.49 37.90
N VAL A 244 -36.22 46.46 36.98
CA VAL A 244 -36.44 46.05 35.58
C VAL A 244 -36.92 44.60 35.52
N ALA A 245 -36.32 43.70 36.29
CA ALA A 245 -36.73 42.30 36.37
C ALA A 245 -38.20 42.17 36.80
N LEU A 246 -38.61 42.89 37.84
CA LEU A 246 -39.99 42.84 38.36
C LEU A 246 -41.00 43.41 37.35
N VAL A 247 -40.67 44.52 36.68
CA VAL A 247 -41.53 45.08 35.62
C VAL A 247 -41.62 44.12 34.43
N SER A 248 -40.50 43.52 34.00
CA SER A 248 -40.50 42.56 32.90
C SER A 248 -41.28 41.28 33.24
N LEU A 249 -41.18 40.79 34.48
CA LEU A 249 -41.88 39.60 34.96
C LEU A 249 -43.38 39.86 35.07
N THR A 250 -43.78 41.00 35.65
CA THR A 250 -45.19 41.38 35.74
C THR A 250 -45.80 41.60 34.36
N CYS A 251 -45.05 42.17 33.42
CA CYS A 251 -45.45 42.27 32.02
C CYS A 251 -45.66 40.87 31.40
N LEU A 252 -44.71 39.94 31.54
CA LEU A 252 -44.82 38.56 31.06
C LEU A 252 -46.05 37.82 31.65
N ILE A 253 -46.36 38.04 32.92
CA ILE A 253 -47.49 37.37 33.60
C ILE A 253 -48.83 38.01 33.22
N LEU A 254 -48.87 39.32 32.91
CA LEU A 254 -50.10 40.04 32.57
C LEU A 254 -50.42 39.98 31.07
N THR A 255 -49.45 39.73 30.20
CA THR A 255 -49.67 39.54 28.75
C THR A 255 -50.78 38.53 28.38
N PRO A 256 -50.93 37.36 29.03
CA PRO A 256 -52.03 36.43 28.71
C PRO A 256 -53.39 36.97 29.11
N LEU A 257 -53.45 37.72 30.22
CA LEU A 257 -54.68 38.28 30.78
C LEU A 257 -55.20 39.45 29.93
N LEU A 258 -54.30 40.28 29.39
CA LEU A 258 -54.62 41.46 28.60
C LEU A 258 -55.03 41.13 27.16
N LEU A 259 -54.42 40.09 26.57
CA LEU A 259 -54.70 39.69 25.19
C LEU A 259 -55.83 38.68 25.05
N ASN A 260 -56.34 38.09 26.14
CA ASN A 260 -57.49 37.20 26.17
C ASN A 260 -57.38 36.01 25.19
N ILE A 261 -56.15 35.50 24.99
CA ILE A 261 -55.86 34.37 24.11
C ILE A 261 -55.01 33.37 24.91
N ASN A 262 -55.48 32.12 25.01
CA ASN A 262 -54.72 31.00 25.54
C ASN A 262 -53.59 30.61 24.57
N VAL A 263 -52.42 31.26 24.63
CA VAL A 263 -51.23 30.78 23.90
C VAL A 263 -50.00 30.81 24.79
N TYR A 264 -49.69 29.65 25.37
CA TYR A 264 -48.56 29.35 26.26
C TYR A 264 -47.14 29.53 25.63
N GLY A 265 -46.95 30.35 24.58
CA GLY A 265 -45.68 30.37 23.82
C GLY A 265 -45.19 31.71 23.25
N VAL A 266 -46.04 32.73 23.08
CA VAL A 266 -45.63 34.00 22.43
C VAL A 266 -45.06 35.01 23.43
N GLU A 267 -45.41 34.87 24.70
CA GLU A 267 -45.10 35.82 25.78
C GLU A 267 -43.61 35.81 26.15
N LEU A 268 -43.00 34.63 26.11
CA LEU A 268 -41.58 34.42 26.42
C LEU A 268 -40.65 35.07 25.37
N LEU A 269 -41.11 35.17 24.12
CA LEU A 269 -40.39 35.80 23.00
C LEU A 269 -40.39 37.33 23.07
N ILE A 270 -41.50 37.92 23.52
CA ILE A 270 -41.65 39.38 23.66
C ILE A 270 -40.86 39.90 24.87
N VAL A 271 -40.79 39.13 25.95
CA VAL A 271 -40.00 39.53 27.13
C VAL A 271 -38.50 39.38 26.92
N LEU A 272 -38.05 38.37 26.16
CA LEU A 272 -36.65 38.28 25.74
C LEU A 272 -36.22 39.49 24.89
N SER A 273 -37.10 40.01 24.02
CA SER A 273 -36.77 41.17 23.19
C SER A 273 -36.76 42.48 23.99
N ILE A 274 -37.71 42.68 24.90
CA ILE A 274 -37.76 43.88 25.76
C ILE A 274 -36.61 43.88 26.78
N GLY A 275 -36.28 42.73 27.39
CA GLY A 275 -35.14 42.60 28.29
C GLY A 275 -33.81 42.92 27.61
N LEU A 276 -33.61 42.48 26.36
CA LEU A 276 -32.42 42.78 25.56
C LEU A 276 -32.29 44.28 25.26
N VAL A 277 -33.41 44.96 25.02
CA VAL A 277 -33.44 46.41 24.76
C VAL A 277 -33.10 47.21 26.01
N VAL A 278 -33.62 46.83 27.18
CA VAL A 278 -33.35 47.55 28.44
C VAL A 278 -31.91 47.34 28.93
N VAL A 279 -31.33 46.15 28.73
CA VAL A 279 -29.90 45.93 29.03
C VAL A 279 -29.00 46.81 28.14
N ASN A 280 -29.37 47.03 26.88
CA ASN A 280 -28.60 47.90 25.99
C ASN A 280 -28.64 49.39 26.37
N THR A 281 -29.74 49.91 26.93
CA THR A 281 -29.83 51.33 27.31
C THR A 281 -29.07 51.68 28.59
N THR A 282 -28.79 50.71 29.46
CA THR A 282 -27.97 50.93 30.67
C THR A 282 -26.48 51.13 30.37
N LYS A 283 -26.00 50.71 29.19
CA LYS A 283 -24.60 50.94 28.77
C LYS A 283 -24.28 52.42 28.55
N ASP A 284 -25.25 53.22 28.14
CA ASP A 284 -24.99 54.60 27.69
C ASP A 284 -24.78 55.60 28.85
N TYR A 285 -25.31 55.31 30.06
CA TYR A 285 -25.21 56.21 31.20
C TYR A 285 -23.87 56.17 31.96
N THR A 286 -23.03 55.15 31.76
CA THR A 286 -21.71 55.08 32.44
C THR A 286 -20.59 55.85 31.72
N SER A 287 -20.89 56.52 30.60
CA SER A 287 -19.89 57.18 29.75
C SER A 287 -19.72 58.69 29.95
N THR A 288 -20.40 59.32 30.92
CA THR A 288 -20.31 60.78 31.11
C THR A 288 -19.96 61.18 32.54
N GLN A 289 -18.68 61.48 32.78
CA GLN A 289 -18.14 62.44 33.77
C GLN A 289 -16.69 62.81 33.35
N PRO A 290 -16.19 64.01 33.71
CA PRO A 290 -15.61 64.96 32.76
C PRO A 290 -14.06 64.92 32.65
N GLN A 291 -13.56 65.34 31.48
CA GLN A 291 -12.14 65.66 31.26
C GLN A 291 -11.76 66.93 32.03
N THR A 292 -10.85 66.82 33.00
CA THR A 292 -10.07 67.94 33.55
C THR A 292 -8.58 67.59 33.58
N LEU A 293 -7.84 68.26 32.70
CA LEU A 293 -6.51 68.90 32.85
C LEU A 293 -5.40 68.16 33.62
N GLU A 294 -4.23 67.96 32.99
CA GLU A 294 -3.07 68.83 33.25
C GLU A 294 -1.87 68.56 32.31
N ASN A 295 -1.26 69.67 31.87
CA ASN A 295 -0.03 69.76 31.11
C ASN A 295 1.20 69.70 32.02
N SER A 296 2.26 69.04 31.53
CA SER A 296 3.70 69.35 31.69
C SER A 296 4.36 69.22 33.08
N PRO A 297 5.70 69.07 33.17
CA PRO A 297 6.71 68.94 32.10
C PRO A 297 7.22 67.52 31.87
#